data_AF-A0A3N5QR59-F1
#
_entry.id   AF-A0A3N5QR59-F1
#
_cell.length_a   1.000
_cell.length_b   1.000
_cell.length_c   1.000
_cell.angle_alpha   90.00
_cell.angle_beta   90.00
_cell.angle_gamma   90.00
#
_symmetry.space_group_name_H-M   'P 1'
#
loop_
_entity.id
_entity.type
_entity.pdbx_description
1 polymer ?
#
loop_
_entity_poly.entity_id
_entity_poly.type
_entity_poly.pdbx_seq_one_letter_code
_entity_poly.pdbx_strand_id
1 'polypeptide(L)'
;MYEQYIPPQIPTRQSYIAEEEIKNIVGQIDPKNILDNLCHALKGEIFNKQIGKWEVAGEPLANEACRGWINSNFSPILSNSSTMGILSEQQFSNFMIGTIKSVLREFRCNLEKYGFVEPGPGYKEGRYENKGTPDTSRMNSIAEMIFQKTFIVYSRSVGGSENKRVFKSLTMNDSGGYGGHEEKKSWVNRILGR
;
A
#
# COMPACT_ATOMS: atom_id res chain seq x y z
N MET A 1 61.69 16.72 -1.47
CA MET A 1 60.86 15.52 -1.79
C MET A 1 59.55 15.71 -1.07
N TYR A 2 58.42 15.77 -1.79
CA TYR A 2 57.09 15.88 -1.18
C TYR A 2 56.47 14.49 -1.16
N GLU A 3 56.16 13.99 0.05
CA GLU A 3 55.39 12.76 0.22
C GLU A 3 53.96 12.98 -0.28
N GLN A 4 53.56 12.21 -1.30
CA GLN A 4 52.19 12.22 -1.79
C GLN A 4 51.29 11.51 -0.76
N TYR A 5 50.38 12.28 -0.17
CA TYR A 5 49.32 11.76 0.69
C TYR A 5 48.31 10.99 -0.16
N ILE A 6 48.31 9.66 -0.07
CA ILE A 6 47.30 8.80 -0.69
C ILE A 6 46.14 8.66 0.33
N PRO A 7 44.94 9.20 0.06
CA PRO A 7 43.83 9.08 0.99
C PRO A 7 43.40 7.61 1.13
N PRO A 8 42.98 7.17 2.33
CA PRO A 8 42.56 5.79 2.56
C PRO A 8 41.32 5.47 1.72
N GLN A 9 41.40 4.39 0.93
CA GLN A 9 40.24 3.91 0.17
C GLN A 9 39.22 3.30 1.13
N ILE A 10 38.10 4.02 1.31
CA ILE A 10 36.94 3.51 2.04
C ILE A 10 36.36 2.36 1.21
N PRO A 11 36.23 1.14 1.74
CA PRO A 11 35.61 0.04 1.02
C PRO A 11 34.16 0.40 0.69
N THR A 12 33.88 0.70 -0.58
CA THR A 12 32.52 0.81 -1.10
C THR A 12 31.92 -0.59 -1.11
N ARG A 13 31.33 -1.01 0.02
CA ARG A 13 30.42 -2.17 0.05
C ARG A 13 29.24 -1.81 -0.86
N GLN A 14 29.27 -2.29 -2.10
CA GLN A 14 28.08 -2.38 -2.92
C GLN A 14 27.15 -3.39 -2.24
N SER A 15 26.12 -2.90 -1.54
CA SER A 15 25.09 -3.77 -0.98
C SER A 15 24.24 -4.30 -2.14
N TYR A 16 24.60 -5.48 -2.63
CA TYR A 16 23.76 -6.22 -3.57
C TYR A 16 22.51 -6.70 -2.82
N ILE A 17 21.34 -6.20 -3.21
CA ILE A 17 20.04 -6.70 -2.72
C ILE A 17 19.69 -7.88 -3.63
N ALA A 18 19.45 -9.06 -3.07
CA ALA A 18 19.14 -10.25 -3.85
C ALA A 18 17.81 -10.08 -4.63
N GLU A 19 17.70 -10.68 -5.82
CA GLU A 19 16.50 -10.56 -6.67
C GLU A 19 15.22 -11.06 -5.96
N GLU A 20 15.36 -12.04 -5.07
CA GLU A 20 14.30 -12.55 -4.20
C GLU A 20 13.84 -11.52 -3.17
N GLU A 21 14.77 -10.71 -2.65
CA GLU A 21 14.47 -9.60 -1.75
C GLU A 21 13.75 -8.48 -2.51
N ILE A 22 14.13 -8.21 -3.76
CA ILE A 22 13.41 -7.29 -4.64
C ILE A 22 11.99 -7.80 -4.94
N LYS A 23 11.81 -9.07 -5.28
CA LYS A 23 10.48 -9.67 -5.52
C LYS A 23 9.60 -9.65 -4.27
N ASN A 24 10.17 -9.91 -3.10
CA ASN A 24 9.45 -9.81 -1.82
C ASN A 24 9.04 -8.37 -1.51
N ILE A 25 9.94 -7.41 -1.74
CA ILE A 25 9.65 -5.98 -1.57
C ILE A 25 8.53 -5.58 -2.54
N VAL A 26 8.67 -5.86 -3.84
CA VAL A 26 7.65 -5.56 -4.86
C VAL A 26 6.31 -6.24 -4.56
N GLY A 27 6.32 -7.50 -4.12
CA GLY A 27 5.12 -8.24 -3.73
C GLY A 27 4.40 -7.63 -2.52
N GLN A 28 5.14 -7.08 -1.55
CA GLN A 28 4.57 -6.32 -0.42
C GLN A 28 4.10 -4.91 -0.82
N ILE A 29 4.46 -4.45 -2.01
CA ILE A 29 4.13 -3.12 -2.53
C ILE A 29 2.97 -3.16 -3.52
N ASP A 30 2.66 -4.32 -4.12
CA ASP A 30 1.56 -4.45 -5.07
C ASP A 30 0.23 -4.00 -4.44
N PRO A 31 -0.41 -2.92 -4.96
CA PRO A 31 -1.73 -2.47 -4.55
C PRO A 31 -2.76 -3.59 -4.43
N LYS A 32 -2.69 -4.59 -5.32
CA LYS A 32 -3.59 -5.75 -5.30
C LYS A 32 -3.37 -6.61 -4.06
N ASN A 33 -2.12 -6.87 -3.71
CA ASN A 33 -1.79 -7.64 -2.50
C ASN A 33 -2.14 -6.86 -1.23
N ILE A 34 -2.00 -5.54 -1.23
CA ILE A 34 -2.41 -4.70 -0.08
C ILE A 34 -3.92 -4.77 0.13
N LEU A 35 -4.71 -4.65 -0.95
CA LEU A 35 -6.17 -4.79 -0.89
C LEU A 35 -6.61 -6.19 -0.48
N ASP A 36 -5.99 -7.22 -1.07
CA ASP A 36 -6.31 -8.61 -0.79
C ASP A 36 -6.07 -8.94 0.69
N ASN A 37 -4.88 -8.57 1.20
CA ASN A 37 -4.55 -8.72 2.62
C ASN A 37 -5.50 -7.93 3.53
N LEU A 38 -5.91 -6.71 3.13
CA LEU A 38 -6.89 -5.93 3.89
C LEU A 38 -8.26 -6.62 3.90
N CYS A 39 -8.72 -7.14 2.77
CA CYS A 39 -9.97 -7.88 2.66
C CYS A 39 -9.97 -9.15 3.52
N HIS A 40 -8.89 -9.92 3.50
CA HIS A 40 -8.74 -11.11 4.33
C HIS A 40 -8.72 -10.76 5.82
N ALA A 41 -7.96 -9.74 6.22
CA ALA A 41 -7.95 -9.29 7.61
C ALA A 41 -9.32 -8.79 8.09
N LEU A 42 -10.10 -8.13 7.23
CA LEU A 42 -11.48 -7.70 7.55
C LEU A 42 -12.47 -8.88 7.67
N LYS A 43 -12.16 -10.02 7.06
CA LYS A 43 -12.91 -11.29 7.23
C LYS A 43 -12.47 -12.07 8.47
N GLY A 44 -11.42 -11.63 9.17
CA GLY A 44 -10.82 -12.38 10.28
C GLY A 44 -9.94 -13.54 9.80
N GLU A 45 -9.41 -13.46 8.57
CA GLU A 45 -8.57 -14.49 7.97
C GLU A 45 -7.07 -14.15 8.10
N ILE A 46 -6.24 -15.18 8.27
CA ILE A 46 -4.78 -15.09 8.31
C ILE A 46 -4.16 -16.00 7.26
N PHE A 47 -3.06 -15.56 6.64
CA PHE A 47 -2.36 -16.38 5.65
C PHE A 47 -1.45 -17.39 6.35
N ASN A 48 -1.80 -18.67 6.24
CA ASN A 48 -0.99 -19.74 6.79
C ASN A 48 0.10 -20.13 5.78
N LYS A 49 1.34 -19.74 6.10
CA LYS A 49 2.51 -19.96 5.26
C LYS A 49 2.88 -21.44 5.06
N GLN A 50 2.48 -22.32 5.97
CA GLN A 50 2.81 -23.74 5.90
C GLN A 50 1.95 -24.47 4.86
N ILE A 51 0.68 -24.10 4.75
CA ILE A 51 -0.28 -24.69 3.80
C ILE A 51 -0.48 -23.83 2.54
N GLY A 52 0.03 -22.60 2.53
CA GLY A 52 -0.10 -21.65 1.42
C GLY A 52 -1.54 -21.19 1.18
N LYS A 53 -2.37 -21.14 2.22
CA LYS A 53 -3.80 -20.80 2.14
C LYS A 53 -4.21 -19.84 3.26
N TRP A 54 -5.27 -19.08 3.00
CA TRP A 54 -5.96 -18.27 4.00
C TRP A 54 -6.84 -19.16 4.88
N GLU A 55 -6.81 -18.93 6.19
CA GLU A 55 -7.63 -19.63 7.17
C GLU A 55 -8.35 -18.63 8.08
N VAL A 56 -9.56 -19.00 8.53
CA VAL A 56 -10.35 -18.19 9.46
C VAL A 56 -9.72 -18.31 10.85
N ALA A 57 -9.30 -17.18 11.42
CA ALA A 57 -8.65 -17.11 12.72
C ALA A 57 -9.46 -16.30 13.75
N GLY A 58 -10.55 -15.64 13.33
CA GLY A 58 -11.41 -14.89 14.23
C GLY A 58 -12.71 -14.44 13.58
N GLU A 59 -13.50 -13.68 14.34
CA GLU A 59 -14.76 -13.11 13.87
C GLU A 59 -14.54 -12.02 12.81
N PRO A 60 -15.40 -11.93 11.79
CA PRO A 60 -15.31 -10.86 10.79
C PRO A 60 -15.47 -9.47 11.42
N LEU A 61 -14.51 -8.59 11.14
CA LEU A 61 -14.57 -7.19 11.60
C LEU A 61 -15.57 -6.37 10.79
N ALA A 62 -15.74 -6.67 9.50
CA ALA A 62 -16.61 -5.90 8.62
C ALA A 62 -17.55 -6.83 7.86
N ASN A 63 -18.81 -6.41 7.67
CA ASN A 63 -19.72 -7.11 6.77
C ASN A 63 -19.37 -6.87 5.29
N GLU A 64 -20.06 -7.55 4.37
CA GLU A 64 -19.78 -7.44 2.93
C GLU A 64 -19.98 -6.03 2.38
N ALA A 65 -20.97 -5.28 2.87
CA ALA A 65 -21.21 -3.90 2.44
C ALA A 65 -20.05 -2.97 2.82
N CYS A 66 -19.53 -3.11 4.04
CA CYS A 66 -18.39 -2.34 4.52
C CYS A 66 -17.11 -2.72 3.75
N ARG A 67 -16.85 -4.02 3.56
CA ARG A 67 -15.72 -4.50 2.75
C ARG A 67 -15.78 -4.01 1.31
N GLY A 68 -16.96 -4.05 0.69
CA GLY A 68 -17.17 -3.57 -0.68
C GLY A 68 -16.90 -2.07 -0.82
N TRP A 69 -17.33 -1.26 0.16
CA TRP A 69 -16.99 0.16 0.21
C TRP A 69 -15.48 0.39 0.38
N ILE A 70 -14.83 -0.31 1.33
CA ILE A 70 -13.39 -0.21 1.54
C ILE A 70 -12.64 -0.52 0.23
N ASN A 71 -12.95 -1.64 -0.42
CA ASN A 71 -12.28 -2.02 -1.65
C ASN A 71 -12.47 -0.96 -2.76
N SER A 72 -13.70 -0.47 -2.93
CA SER A 72 -14.04 0.53 -3.95
C SER A 72 -13.38 1.89 -3.69
N ASN A 73 -13.30 2.31 -2.43
CA ASN A 73 -12.73 3.61 -2.04
C ASN A 73 -11.21 3.59 -2.01
N PHE A 74 -10.59 2.46 -1.62
CA PHE A 74 -9.14 2.34 -1.53
C PHE A 74 -8.47 1.92 -2.83
N SER A 75 -9.17 1.19 -3.71
CA SER A 75 -8.60 0.78 -5.00
C SER A 75 -8.03 1.96 -5.82
N PRO A 76 -8.72 3.11 -5.96
CA PRO A 76 -8.17 4.27 -6.64
C PRO A 76 -6.97 4.91 -5.93
N ILE A 77 -6.96 4.95 -4.58
CA ILE A 77 -5.85 5.50 -3.79
C ILE A 77 -4.58 4.68 -4.01
N LEU A 78 -4.72 3.36 -3.96
CA LEU A 78 -3.61 2.42 -4.12
C LEU A 78 -3.16 2.31 -5.59
N SER A 79 -4.06 2.55 -6.55
CA SER A 79 -3.73 2.57 -7.98
C SER A 79 -3.10 3.90 -8.42
N ASN A 80 -3.39 5.01 -7.73
CA ASN A 80 -2.78 6.31 -8.02
C ASN A 80 -1.39 6.48 -7.40
N SER A 81 -1.03 5.78 -6.32
CA SER A 81 0.29 5.93 -5.70
C SER A 81 1.45 5.49 -6.60
N SER A 82 1.19 4.60 -7.57
CA SER A 82 2.14 4.23 -8.63
C SER A 82 2.30 5.29 -9.73
N THR A 83 1.40 6.28 -9.77
CA THR A 83 1.44 7.42 -10.71
C THR A 83 1.67 8.77 -10.02
N MET A 84 1.51 8.86 -8.70
CA MET A 84 1.83 10.04 -7.92
C MET A 84 3.35 10.25 -7.93
N GLY A 85 3.78 11.26 -8.69
CA GLY A 85 5.12 11.82 -8.58
C GLY A 85 5.44 12.26 -7.14
N ILE A 86 6.66 12.75 -6.95
CA ILE A 86 7.20 13.19 -5.65
C ILE A 86 6.18 14.06 -4.90
N LEU A 87 5.57 13.50 -3.85
CA LEU A 87 4.66 14.25 -2.97
C LEU A 87 5.49 15.10 -2.00
N SER A 88 5.05 16.34 -1.79
CA SER A 88 5.52 17.13 -0.65
C SER A 88 4.92 16.60 0.65
N GLU A 89 5.59 16.87 1.77
CA GLU A 89 5.07 16.50 3.11
C GLU A 89 3.70 17.15 3.38
N GLN A 90 3.48 18.36 2.88
CA GLN A 90 2.19 19.04 3.02
C GLN A 90 1.09 18.38 2.20
N GLN A 91 1.39 17.91 0.99
CA GLN A 91 0.43 17.13 0.19
C GLN A 91 0.10 15.80 0.86
N PHE A 92 1.12 15.10 1.38
CA PHE A 92 0.94 13.88 2.15
C PHE A 92 0.00 14.08 3.36
N SER A 93 0.24 15.12 4.15
CA SER A 93 -0.60 15.46 5.30
C SER A 93 -2.06 15.72 4.88
N ASN A 94 -2.26 16.48 3.81
CA ASN A 94 -3.60 16.76 3.27
C ASN A 94 -4.32 15.48 2.81
N PHE A 95 -3.62 14.55 2.15
CA PHE A 95 -4.20 13.27 1.73
C PHE A 95 -4.57 12.38 2.92
N MET A 96 -3.74 12.34 3.96
CA MET A 96 -4.06 11.61 5.19
C MET A 96 -5.27 12.21 5.90
N ILE A 97 -5.33 13.54 6.05
CA ILE A 97 -6.50 14.23 6.63
C ILE A 97 -7.76 13.96 5.82
N GLY A 98 -7.68 13.99 4.49
CA GLY A 98 -8.79 13.67 3.59
C GLY A 98 -9.31 12.25 3.81
N THR A 99 -8.39 11.28 3.90
CA THR A 99 -8.73 9.87 4.16
C THR A 99 -9.42 9.71 5.50
N ILE A 100 -8.88 10.31 6.57
CA ILE A 100 -9.45 10.26 7.92
C ILE A 100 -10.87 10.83 7.92
N LYS A 101 -11.06 12.01 7.33
CA LYS A 101 -12.39 12.64 7.25
C LYS A 101 -13.38 11.79 6.46
N SER A 102 -12.94 11.18 5.35
CA SER A 102 -13.78 10.30 4.54
C SER A 102 -14.24 9.07 5.31
N VAL A 103 -13.32 8.36 5.98
CA VAL A 103 -13.62 7.16 6.76
C VAL A 103 -14.56 7.48 7.93
N LEU A 104 -14.25 8.54 8.69
CA LEU A 104 -15.09 8.96 9.82
C LEU A 104 -16.50 9.34 9.39
N ARG A 105 -16.63 10.10 8.29
CA ARG A 105 -17.93 10.46 7.74
C ARG A 105 -18.70 9.22 7.30
N GLU A 106 -18.05 8.33 6.56
CA GLU A 106 -18.69 7.15 6.02
C GLU A 106 -19.23 6.26 7.14
N PHE A 107 -18.43 5.96 8.16
CA PHE A 107 -18.85 5.07 9.24
C PHE A 107 -19.97 5.69 10.07
N ARG A 108 -19.97 7.01 10.29
CA ARG A 108 -21.07 7.70 10.99
C ARG A 108 -22.39 7.67 10.22
N CYS A 109 -22.34 7.73 8.89
CA CYS A 109 -23.53 7.77 8.04
C CYS A 109 -24.10 6.39 7.69
N ASN A 110 -23.33 5.32 7.87
CA ASN A 110 -23.68 3.97 7.40
C ASN A 110 -23.56 2.90 8.50
N LEU A 111 -23.78 3.29 9.76
CA LEU A 111 -23.67 2.41 10.92
C LEU A 111 -24.44 1.10 10.73
N GLU A 112 -25.71 1.20 10.35
CA GLU A 112 -26.60 0.05 10.22
C GLU A 112 -26.26 -0.78 8.98
N LYS A 113 -25.98 -0.12 7.85
CA LYS A 113 -25.55 -0.75 6.60
C LYS A 113 -24.27 -1.58 6.80
N TYR A 114 -23.33 -1.10 7.61
CA TYR A 114 -22.06 -1.77 7.90
C TYR A 114 -22.14 -2.72 9.11
N GLY A 115 -23.30 -2.82 9.74
CA GLY A 115 -23.56 -3.73 10.85
C GLY A 115 -22.93 -3.29 12.17
N PHE A 116 -22.56 -2.00 12.31
CA PHE A 116 -22.06 -1.41 13.56
C PHE A 116 -23.16 -1.14 14.59
N VAL A 117 -24.41 -1.16 14.17
CA VAL A 117 -25.61 -1.16 15.02
C VAL A 117 -26.58 -2.23 14.53
N GLU A 118 -27.53 -2.61 15.37
CA GLU A 118 -28.58 -3.55 15.00
C GLU A 118 -29.49 -3.00 13.89
N PRO A 119 -29.97 -3.85 12.97
CA PRO A 119 -30.87 -3.44 11.91
C PRO A 119 -32.24 -3.04 12.49
N GLY A 120 -32.73 -1.88 12.07
CA GLY A 120 -34.06 -1.38 12.39
C GLY A 120 -35.15 -2.00 11.51
N PRO A 121 -36.42 -1.65 11.76
CA PRO A 121 -37.57 -2.16 10.99
C PRO A 121 -37.46 -1.90 9.48
N GLY A 122 -36.89 -0.75 9.08
CA GLY A 122 -36.73 -0.35 7.69
C GLY A 122 -35.60 -1.06 6.92
N TYR A 123 -34.74 -1.84 7.59
CA TYR A 123 -33.51 -2.38 6.98
C TYR A 123 -33.78 -3.22 5.73
N LYS A 124 -34.80 -4.07 5.77
CA LYS A 124 -35.18 -4.96 4.64
C LYS A 124 -35.66 -4.19 3.42
N GLU A 125 -36.11 -2.95 3.60
CA GLU A 125 -36.58 -2.05 2.55
C GLU A 125 -35.46 -1.10 2.05
N GLY A 126 -34.22 -1.28 2.54
CA GLY A 126 -33.09 -0.40 2.23
C GLY A 126 -33.13 0.95 2.94
N ARG A 127 -33.98 1.10 3.96
CA ARG A 127 -34.09 2.32 4.78
C ARG A 127 -33.24 2.15 6.04
N TYR A 128 -32.11 2.86 6.09
CA TYR A 128 -31.20 2.86 7.24
C TYR A 128 -31.56 3.99 8.20
N GLU A 129 -31.90 3.63 9.42
CA GLU A 129 -32.22 4.55 10.50
C GLU A 129 -30.97 4.97 11.28
N ASN A 130 -29.92 4.12 11.29
CA ASN A 130 -28.66 4.36 12.01
C ASN A 130 -28.88 4.71 13.51
N LYS A 131 -29.87 4.06 14.14
CA LYS A 131 -30.17 4.24 15.56
C LYS A 131 -29.49 3.15 16.39
N GLY A 132 -29.14 3.50 17.63
CA GLY A 132 -28.49 2.58 18.58
C GLY A 132 -27.11 3.04 19.00
N THR A 133 -26.45 2.24 19.84
CA THR A 133 -25.08 2.48 20.29
C THR A 133 -24.11 1.80 19.32
N PRO A 134 -23.26 2.55 18.62
CA PRO A 134 -22.30 1.96 17.69
C PRO A 134 -21.27 1.07 18.40
N ASP A 135 -20.88 -0.02 17.75
CA ASP A 135 -19.68 -0.78 18.08
C ASP A 135 -18.43 0.03 17.70
N THR A 136 -18.09 0.97 18.57
CA THR A 136 -16.95 1.88 18.40
C THR A 136 -15.61 1.16 18.40
N SER A 137 -15.50 0.02 19.09
CA SER A 137 -14.28 -0.79 19.11
C SER A 137 -13.96 -1.32 17.71
N ARG A 138 -14.94 -1.96 17.06
CA ARG A 138 -14.77 -2.51 15.71
C ARG A 138 -14.59 -1.41 14.67
N MET A 139 -15.30 -0.29 14.80
CA MET A 139 -15.09 0.89 13.96
C MET A 139 -13.65 1.40 14.04
N ASN A 140 -13.10 1.50 15.26
CA ASN A 140 -11.73 1.96 15.48
C ASN A 140 -10.71 0.99 14.89
N SER A 141 -10.88 -0.32 15.12
CA SER A 141 -9.99 -1.34 14.54
C SER A 141 -9.93 -1.28 13.02
N ILE A 142 -11.10 -1.15 12.36
CA ILE A 142 -11.14 -1.04 10.89
C ILE A 142 -10.52 0.28 10.43
N ALA A 143 -10.82 1.40 11.10
CA ALA A 143 -10.27 2.70 10.75
C ALA A 143 -8.75 2.72 10.90
N GLU A 144 -8.20 2.11 11.96
CA GLU A 144 -6.76 1.97 12.16
C GLU A 144 -6.12 1.15 11.04
N MET A 145 -6.69 0.01 10.67
CA MET A 145 -6.20 -0.81 9.55
C MET A 145 -6.15 0.01 8.26
N ILE A 146 -7.21 0.75 7.97
CA ILE A 146 -7.30 1.63 6.80
C ILE A 146 -6.20 2.70 6.83
N PHE A 147 -6.04 3.40 7.96
CA PHE A 147 -5.06 4.48 8.08
C PHE A 147 -3.63 3.96 7.98
N GLN A 148 -3.33 2.81 8.59
CA GLN A 148 -2.02 2.18 8.48
C GLN A 148 -1.69 1.82 7.03
N LYS A 149 -2.61 1.20 6.29
CA LYS A 149 -2.36 0.86 4.88
C LYS A 149 -2.21 2.10 4.00
N THR A 150 -3.05 3.10 4.23
CA THR A 150 -2.98 4.39 3.50
C THR A 150 -1.67 5.12 3.76
N PHE A 151 -1.23 5.15 5.02
CA PHE A 151 0.04 5.74 5.42
C PHE A 151 1.22 5.05 4.72
N ILE A 152 1.26 3.72 4.73
CA ILE A 152 2.31 2.94 4.06
C ILE A 152 2.38 3.30 2.58
N VAL A 153 1.24 3.51 1.93
CA VAL A 153 1.18 3.82 0.51
C VAL A 153 1.64 5.26 0.23
N TYR A 154 1.04 6.26 0.89
CA TYR A 154 1.39 7.65 0.61
C TYR A 154 2.80 8.02 1.09
N SER A 155 3.30 7.43 2.18
CA SER A 155 4.64 7.73 2.71
C SER A 155 5.75 7.34 1.73
N ARG A 156 5.50 6.33 0.89
CA ARG A 156 6.43 5.91 -0.17
C ARG A 156 6.50 6.90 -1.32
N SER A 157 5.40 7.59 -1.62
CA SER A 157 5.35 8.66 -2.62
C SER A 157 6.00 9.97 -2.14
N VAL A 158 6.25 10.14 -0.83
CA VAL A 158 6.95 11.32 -0.28
C VAL A 158 8.41 11.33 -0.69
N GLY A 159 8.87 12.45 -1.26
CA GLY A 159 10.28 12.68 -1.60
C GLY A 159 10.83 11.80 -2.74
N GLY A 160 9.98 10.99 -3.39
CA GLY A 160 10.38 10.03 -4.42
C GLY A 160 11.31 8.94 -3.91
N SER A 161 11.22 8.59 -2.62
CA SER A 161 12.10 7.60 -1.99
C SER A 161 12.06 6.24 -2.70
N GLU A 162 10.88 5.86 -3.20
CA GLU A 162 10.64 4.64 -3.95
C GLU A 162 11.20 4.72 -5.38
N ASN A 163 10.94 5.81 -6.10
CA ASN A 163 11.59 6.07 -7.39
C ASN A 163 13.12 6.05 -7.24
N LYS A 164 13.69 6.70 -6.22
CA LYS A 164 15.14 6.69 -5.99
C LYS A 164 15.68 5.29 -5.69
N ARG A 165 14.99 4.46 -4.90
CA ARG A 165 15.39 3.06 -4.65
C ARG A 165 15.30 2.22 -5.91
N VAL A 166 14.17 2.26 -6.61
CA VAL A 166 13.92 1.47 -7.83
C VAL A 166 14.86 1.90 -8.95
N PHE A 167 15.01 3.21 -9.20
CA PHE A 167 15.98 3.72 -10.17
C PHE A 167 17.43 3.44 -9.77
N LYS A 168 17.78 3.48 -8.48
CA LYS A 168 19.12 3.07 -8.00
C LYS A 168 19.37 1.57 -8.23
N SER A 169 18.38 0.70 -7.98
CA SER A 169 18.51 -0.72 -8.30
C SER A 169 18.57 -1.00 -9.81
N LEU A 170 17.88 -0.21 -10.63
CA LEU A 170 17.93 -0.33 -12.10
C LEU A 170 19.26 0.18 -12.68
N THR A 171 19.80 1.30 -12.16
CA THR A 171 21.12 1.83 -12.59
C THR A 171 22.30 0.98 -12.11
N MET A 172 22.13 0.18 -11.05
CA MET A 172 23.14 -0.78 -10.60
C MET A 172 23.19 -2.06 -11.44
N ASN A 173 22.16 -2.36 -12.24
CA ASN A 173 22.20 -3.45 -13.22
C ASN A 173 22.93 -3.06 -14.53
N ASP A 174 23.09 -1.76 -14.81
CA ASP A 174 23.74 -1.26 -16.04
C ASP A 174 25.24 -0.92 -15.86
N SER A 175 25.80 -1.12 -14.65
CA SER A 175 27.21 -0.78 -14.34
C SER A 175 28.16 -1.98 -14.31
N GLY A 176 27.73 -3.13 -14.82
CA GLY A 176 28.58 -4.31 -15.02
C GLY A 176 28.93 -4.51 -16.49
N GLY A 177 29.91 -3.76 -17.02
CA GLY A 177 30.53 -4.09 -18.31
C GLY A 177 30.94 -2.90 -19.16
N TYR A 178 32.07 -2.26 -18.81
CA TYR A 178 32.81 -1.48 -19.82
C TYR A 178 33.50 -2.46 -20.76
N GLY A 179 32.96 -2.61 -21.96
CA GLY A 179 33.59 -3.33 -23.05
C GLY A 179 32.66 -3.48 -24.25
N GLY A 180 32.82 -2.61 -25.24
CA GLY A 180 32.34 -2.85 -26.60
C GLY A 180 31.08 -2.07 -27.00
N HIS A 181 31.25 -1.25 -28.04
CA HIS A 181 30.20 -0.74 -28.91
C HIS A 181 29.20 -1.83 -29.33
N GLU A 182 27.88 -1.60 -29.16
CA GLU A 182 26.86 -1.65 -30.23
C GLU A 182 25.41 -1.56 -29.69
N GLU A 183 24.61 -0.75 -30.39
CA GLU A 183 23.14 -0.69 -30.47
C GLU A 183 22.28 -0.59 -29.19
N LYS A 184 22.34 0.60 -28.57
CA LYS A 184 21.29 1.11 -27.67
C LYS A 184 20.00 1.47 -28.42
N LYS A 185 19.13 0.50 -28.77
CA LYS A 185 17.74 0.83 -29.21
C LYS A 185 16.59 -0.12 -28.84
N SER A 186 16.75 -1.24 -28.12
CA SER A 186 15.64 -2.23 -28.06
C SER A 186 14.86 -2.41 -26.73
N TRP A 187 15.28 -1.92 -25.55
CA TRP A 187 14.57 -2.29 -24.31
C TRP A 187 13.51 -1.29 -23.84
N VAL A 188 13.80 0.01 -23.88
CA VAL A 188 12.85 1.06 -23.45
C VAL A 188 11.60 1.09 -24.34
N ASN A 189 11.74 0.79 -25.64
CA ASN A 189 10.59 0.68 -26.57
C ASN A 189 9.73 -0.57 -26.35
N ARG A 190 10.24 -1.63 -25.71
CA ARG A 190 9.42 -2.83 -25.40
C ARG A 190 8.55 -2.67 -24.16
N ILE A 191 8.92 -1.77 -23.25
CA ILE A 191 8.15 -1.49 -22.04
C ILE A 191 7.16 -0.33 -22.26
N LEU A 192 7.41 0.55 -23.24
CA LEU A 192 6.57 1.74 -23.50
C LEU A 192 5.92 1.84 -24.90
N GLY A 193 6.11 0.90 -25.84
CA GLY A 193 5.39 0.87 -27.13
C GLY A 193 4.23 -0.13 -27.09
N ARG A 194 3.01 0.10 -27.61
CA ARG A 194 2.65 0.65 -28.93
C ARG A 194 3.56 0.18 -30.05
#